data_AF-A0AAV9TQ15-F1
#
_entry.id   AF-A0AAV9TQ15-F1
#
_cell.length_a   1.000
_cell.length_b   1.000
_cell.length_c   1.000
_cell.angle_alpha   90.00
_cell.angle_beta   90.00
_cell.angle_gamma   90.00
#
_symmetry.space_group_name_H-M   'P 1'
#
loop_
_entity.id
_entity.type
_entity.pdbx_description
1 polymer ?
#
loop_
_entity_poly.entity_id
_entity_poly.type
_entity_poly.pdbx_seq_one_letter_code
_entity_poly.pdbx_strand_id
1 'polypeptide(L)'
;MAPPTAISPVSDYAVPYTAGKTTKPAPERAVATKVDDLLGKWETFTFAPIRESQVSRAMTRRYFADLDTYAESDVVIVGAGSCGLSTAYVLAKTRPDLKIAIVEAGVAPGGGAWLGGQLFSAMVMRKPADVFLDEVGVPYEDEGDFVVVKHAALFTSTVMSRVLQFPNVKLFNATTVEDLITRKNEDGTLRVAGVVTNWTLVSMHHDDQSCMDPNTINAPLVISTTGHDGPFGAFCVKRLVSMKQIEQLGGMRGLDMQAAEDAIVKGTREIVPGLIVGGMELSEVDGANRMGPTFGAMALSGVKAAEEALAIIDARKKENEL
;
A
#
# COMPACT_ATOMS: atom_id res chain seq x y z
N MET A 1 -14.74 -8.93 35.74
CA MET A 1 -13.77 -8.04 36.42
C MET A 1 -12.50 -8.04 35.60
N ALA A 2 -12.12 -6.91 35.02
CA ALA A 2 -10.80 -6.75 34.43
C ALA A 2 -9.73 -6.88 35.54
N PRO A 3 -8.57 -7.50 35.29
CA PRO A 3 -7.49 -7.47 36.26
C PRO A 3 -7.09 -6.01 36.53
N PRO A 4 -6.68 -5.66 37.76
CA PRO A 4 -6.19 -4.32 38.05
C PRO A 4 -4.97 -4.02 37.16
N THR A 5 -4.90 -2.80 36.64
CA THR A 5 -3.73 -2.28 35.92
C THR A 5 -2.48 -2.55 36.76
N ALA A 6 -1.48 -3.22 36.18
CA ALA A 6 -0.22 -3.44 36.85
C ALA A 6 0.40 -2.09 37.22
N ILE A 7 0.41 -1.75 38.51
CA ILE A 7 1.11 -0.58 39.04
C ILE A 7 2.58 -0.99 39.11
N SER A 8 3.34 -0.65 38.07
CA SER A 8 4.80 -0.75 38.09
C SER A 8 5.31 0.02 39.31
N PRO A 9 6.29 -0.51 40.08
CA PRO A 9 6.83 0.21 41.23
C PRO A 9 7.28 1.61 40.83
N VAL A 10 7.00 2.60 41.70
CA VAL A 10 7.43 3.98 41.51
C VAL A 10 8.95 3.95 41.36
N SER A 11 9.43 4.33 40.20
CA SER A 11 10.84 4.42 39.90
C SER A 11 11.17 5.90 39.67
N ASP A 12 12.27 6.36 40.25
CA ASP A 12 12.73 7.76 40.19
C ASP A 12 13.22 8.19 38.78
N TYR A 13 12.81 7.49 37.72
CA TYR A 13 13.13 7.84 36.33
C TYR A 13 12.31 9.05 35.83
N ALA A 14 11.36 9.55 36.62
CA ALA A 14 10.60 10.75 36.28
C ALA A 14 11.52 11.99 36.32
N VAL A 15 11.89 12.50 35.15
CA VAL A 15 12.67 13.73 35.04
C VAL A 15 11.76 14.92 35.41
N PRO A 16 12.13 15.76 36.40
CA PRO A 16 11.27 16.86 36.82
C PRO A 16 11.07 17.88 35.69
N TYR A 17 9.81 18.22 35.41
CA TYR A 17 9.43 19.27 34.48
C TYR A 17 9.91 20.64 35.00
N THR A 18 10.96 21.20 34.40
CA THR A 18 11.44 22.55 34.72
C THR A 18 10.87 23.54 33.71
N ALA A 19 9.75 24.17 34.06
CA ALA A 19 9.20 25.29 33.30
C ALA A 19 10.20 26.46 33.28
N GLY A 20 10.59 26.92 32.09
CA GLY A 20 11.21 28.24 31.92
C GLY A 20 12.72 28.35 32.20
N LYS A 21 13.46 27.26 32.42
CA LYS A 21 14.92 27.31 32.37
C LYS A 21 15.39 26.86 31.00
N THR A 22 16.04 27.74 30.25
CA THR A 22 16.92 27.36 29.15
C THR A 22 17.85 26.27 29.68
N THR A 23 17.70 25.06 29.15
CA THR A 23 18.63 23.96 29.41
C THR A 23 20.04 24.51 29.19
N LYS A 24 20.93 24.36 30.19
CA LYS A 24 22.37 24.56 29.97
C LYS A 24 22.77 23.93 28.63
N PRO A 25 23.72 24.51 27.87
CA PRO A 25 24.21 23.86 26.67
C PRO A 25 24.54 22.41 27.03
N ALA A 26 23.98 21.46 26.28
CA ALA A 26 24.33 20.07 26.49
C ALA A 26 25.86 19.96 26.43
N PRO A 27 26.51 19.16 27.30
CA PRO A 27 27.94 18.90 27.16
C PRO A 27 28.21 18.46 25.72
N GLU A 28 29.33 18.92 25.14
CA GLU A 28 29.77 18.58 23.79
C GLU A 28 29.63 17.06 23.61
N ARG A 29 28.66 16.66 22.78
CA ARG A 29 28.44 15.24 22.52
C ARG A 29 29.57 14.75 21.66
N ALA A 30 30.18 13.64 22.06
CA ALA A 30 30.89 12.82 21.11
C ALA A 30 29.88 12.43 20.02
N VAL A 31 30.02 13.01 18.83
CA VAL A 31 29.14 12.74 17.70
C VAL A 31 29.54 11.37 17.18
N ALA A 32 28.84 10.34 17.63
CA ALA A 32 28.92 9.03 16.98
C ALA A 32 28.41 9.21 15.55
N THR A 33 29.26 8.90 14.58
CA THR A 33 28.95 9.09 13.15
C THR A 33 28.50 7.78 12.50
N LYS A 34 28.85 6.64 13.13
CA LYS A 34 28.48 5.29 12.71
C LYS A 34 28.02 4.47 13.90
N VAL A 35 27.31 3.37 13.63
CA VAL A 35 26.85 2.44 14.67
C VAL A 35 28.02 1.87 15.47
N ASP A 36 29.12 1.54 14.79
CA ASP A 36 30.33 1.00 15.42
C ASP A 36 30.90 1.93 16.50
N ASP A 37 30.72 3.25 16.35
CA ASP A 37 31.19 4.23 17.34
C ASP A 37 30.44 4.12 18.68
N LEU A 38 29.23 3.55 18.68
CA LEU A 38 28.39 3.37 19.87
C LEU A 38 28.68 2.05 20.61
N LEU A 39 29.29 1.07 19.93
CA LEU A 39 29.48 -0.27 20.48
C LEU A 39 30.35 -0.21 21.75
N GLY A 40 29.84 -0.77 22.84
CA GLY A 40 30.52 -0.79 24.14
C GLY A 40 30.51 0.55 24.89
N LYS A 41 29.84 1.60 24.40
CA LYS A 41 29.82 2.95 25.00
C LYS A 41 28.46 3.32 25.63
N TRP A 42 27.76 2.33 26.17
CA TRP A 42 26.40 2.48 26.69
C TRP A 42 26.33 3.23 28.03
N GLU A 43 27.36 3.12 28.88
CA GLU A 43 27.44 3.85 30.16
C GLU A 43 27.43 5.37 29.99
N THR A 44 27.95 5.87 28.86
CA THR A 44 27.99 7.29 28.52
C THR A 44 26.88 7.71 27.54
N PHE A 45 26.01 6.79 27.15
CA PHE A 45 24.97 7.04 26.16
C PHE A 45 23.88 7.94 26.75
N THR A 46 23.45 8.95 25.98
CA THR A 46 22.28 9.75 26.33
C THR A 46 21.61 10.34 25.10
N PHE A 47 20.27 10.27 25.04
CA PHE A 47 19.49 10.90 23.98
C PHE A 47 19.46 12.41 24.10
N ALA A 48 19.19 13.11 22.99
CA ALA A 48 18.88 14.55 23.02
C ALA A 48 17.67 14.81 23.94
N PRO A 49 17.65 15.93 24.70
CA PRO A 49 16.45 16.33 25.41
C PRO A 49 15.28 16.50 24.44
N ILE A 50 14.11 16.04 24.84
CA ILE A 50 12.87 16.12 24.05
C ILE A 50 11.67 16.33 24.97
N ARG A 51 10.62 16.98 24.46
CA ARG A 51 9.31 17.12 25.11
C ARG A 51 8.24 16.46 24.26
N GLU A 52 7.27 15.83 24.90
CA GLU A 52 6.21 15.01 24.27
C GLU A 52 5.46 15.80 23.18
N SER A 53 5.13 17.06 23.46
CA SER A 53 4.46 17.95 22.50
C SER A 53 5.26 18.21 21.21
N GLN A 54 6.60 18.09 21.24
CA GLN A 54 7.42 18.21 20.03
C GLN A 54 7.18 17.00 19.12
N VAL A 55 7.06 15.80 19.68
CA VAL A 55 6.79 14.56 18.94
C VAL A 55 5.37 14.58 18.37
N SER A 56 4.36 14.92 19.18
CA SER A 56 2.97 15.05 18.72
C SER A 56 2.85 16.03 17.54
N ARG A 57 3.42 17.25 17.67
CA ARG A 57 3.43 18.25 16.60
C ARG A 57 4.24 17.83 15.38
N ALA A 58 5.33 17.07 15.57
CA ALA A 58 6.15 16.61 14.45
C ALA A 58 5.41 15.62 13.55
N MET A 59 4.63 14.71 14.15
CA MET A 59 3.83 13.72 13.43
C MET A 59 2.59 14.37 12.80
N THR A 60 1.78 15.10 13.58
CA THR A 60 0.52 15.67 13.07
C THR A 60 0.78 16.68 11.97
N ARG A 61 1.79 17.55 12.08
CA ARG A 61 2.14 18.50 11.02
C ARG A 61 2.42 17.80 9.69
N ARG A 62 3.09 16.64 9.71
CA ARG A 62 3.42 15.89 8.49
C ARG A 62 2.21 15.14 7.95
N TYR A 63 1.49 14.42 8.81
CA TYR A 63 0.32 13.66 8.40
C TYR A 63 -0.77 14.56 7.79
N PHE A 64 -1.02 15.73 8.38
CA PHE A 64 -1.98 16.68 7.83
C PHE A 64 -1.47 17.41 6.57
N ALA A 65 -0.15 17.59 6.42
CA ALA A 65 0.41 18.06 5.14
C ALA A 65 0.23 17.01 4.03
N ASP A 66 0.36 15.72 4.35
CA ASP A 66 0.06 14.64 3.41
C ASP A 66 -1.44 14.62 3.05
N LEU A 67 -2.33 14.74 4.04
CA LEU A 67 -3.78 14.81 3.78
C LEU A 67 -4.15 16.00 2.88
N ASP A 68 -3.55 17.17 3.08
CA ASP A 68 -3.77 18.35 2.24
C ASP A 68 -3.23 18.11 0.81
N THR A 69 -2.00 17.63 0.70
CA THR A 69 -1.32 17.42 -0.60
C THR A 69 -2.02 16.37 -1.47
N TYR A 70 -2.48 15.28 -0.85
CA TYR A 70 -3.03 14.11 -1.53
C TYR A 70 -4.57 14.06 -1.52
N ALA A 71 -5.27 15.04 -0.94
CA ALA A 71 -6.72 15.18 -1.13
C ALA A 71 -7.08 15.26 -2.62
N GLU A 72 -6.22 15.89 -3.42
CA GLU A 72 -6.18 15.78 -4.88
C GLU A 72 -4.93 14.99 -5.28
N SER A 73 -5.09 13.78 -5.79
CA SER A 73 -3.99 12.91 -6.24
C SER A 73 -4.06 12.70 -7.75
N ASP A 74 -2.93 12.38 -8.39
CA ASP A 74 -2.96 11.98 -9.81
C ASP A 74 -3.36 10.52 -9.97
N VAL A 75 -2.84 9.65 -9.10
CA VAL A 75 -3.16 8.22 -9.08
C VAL A 75 -3.43 7.78 -7.65
N VAL A 76 -4.51 7.02 -7.45
CA VAL A 76 -4.74 6.28 -6.21
C VAL A 76 -4.55 4.79 -6.47
N ILE A 77 -3.72 4.13 -5.68
CA ILE A 77 -3.55 2.66 -5.69
C ILE A 77 -4.22 2.09 -4.44
N VAL A 78 -5.20 1.20 -4.62
CA VAL A 78 -5.94 0.57 -3.53
C VAL A 78 -5.39 -0.83 -3.26
N GLY A 79 -4.82 -1.02 -2.07
CA GLY A 79 -4.16 -2.25 -1.64
C GLY A 79 -2.65 -2.26 -1.96
N ALA A 80 -1.82 -2.21 -0.91
CA ALA A 80 -0.37 -2.29 -0.98
C ALA A 80 0.14 -3.75 -0.93
N GLY A 81 -0.52 -4.64 -1.68
CA GLY A 81 -0.05 -6.02 -1.90
C GLY A 81 1.13 -6.08 -2.89
N SER A 82 1.59 -7.28 -3.24
CA SER A 82 2.68 -7.47 -4.21
C SER A 82 2.38 -6.81 -5.57
N CYS A 83 1.16 -6.92 -6.08
CA CYS A 83 0.75 -6.26 -7.32
C CYS A 83 0.76 -4.72 -7.18
N GLY A 84 0.04 -4.17 -6.18
CA GLY A 84 -0.02 -2.72 -5.96
C GLY A 84 1.34 -2.06 -5.70
N LEU A 85 2.21 -2.71 -4.93
CA LEU A 85 3.58 -2.23 -4.72
C LEU A 85 4.42 -2.29 -6.00
N SER A 86 4.24 -3.32 -6.84
CA SER A 86 4.94 -3.41 -8.13
C SER A 86 4.45 -2.32 -9.09
N THR A 87 3.14 -2.07 -9.14
CA THR A 87 2.54 -0.94 -9.88
C THR A 87 3.12 0.39 -9.41
N ALA A 88 3.13 0.62 -8.09
CA ALA A 88 3.63 1.87 -7.49
C ALA A 88 5.10 2.10 -7.83
N TYR A 89 5.93 1.06 -7.75
CA TYR A 89 7.36 1.15 -8.09
C TYR A 89 7.56 1.61 -9.54
N VAL A 90 6.90 0.95 -10.50
CA VAL A 90 7.05 1.27 -11.93
C VAL A 90 6.52 2.67 -12.23
N LEU A 91 5.35 3.02 -11.71
CA LEU A 91 4.74 4.34 -11.93
C LEU A 91 5.59 5.47 -11.34
N ALA A 92 5.98 5.35 -10.06
CA ALA A 92 6.73 6.40 -9.38
C ALA A 92 8.09 6.63 -10.02
N LYS A 93 8.76 5.56 -10.46
CA LYS A 93 10.03 5.63 -11.19
C LYS A 93 9.87 6.33 -12.55
N THR A 94 8.81 5.99 -13.29
CA THR A 94 8.63 6.43 -14.68
C THR A 94 8.05 7.84 -14.79
N ARG A 95 7.18 8.22 -13.86
CA ARG A 95 6.50 9.51 -13.81
C ARG A 95 6.70 10.17 -12.43
N PRO A 96 7.92 10.68 -12.15
CA PRO A 96 8.22 11.36 -10.89
C PRO A 96 7.41 12.65 -10.67
N ASP A 97 6.71 13.13 -11.70
CA ASP A 97 5.81 14.28 -11.65
C ASP A 97 4.40 13.96 -11.09
N LEU A 98 3.99 12.70 -11.07
CA LEU A 98 2.65 12.30 -10.60
C LEU A 98 2.61 12.10 -9.09
N LYS A 99 1.57 12.61 -8.43
CA LYS A 99 1.24 12.34 -7.03
C LYS A 99 0.52 10.99 -6.89
N ILE A 100 1.19 10.01 -6.27
CA ILE A 100 0.70 8.65 -6.12
C ILE A 100 0.32 8.39 -4.66
N ALA A 101 -0.98 8.28 -4.37
CA ALA A 101 -1.51 7.89 -3.07
C ALA A 101 -1.76 6.38 -3.04
N ILE A 102 -1.13 5.66 -2.11
CA ILE A 102 -1.39 4.24 -1.86
C ILE A 102 -2.27 4.14 -0.61
N VAL A 103 -3.46 3.55 -0.73
CA VAL A 103 -4.39 3.34 0.38
C VAL A 103 -4.40 1.86 0.75
N GLU A 104 -3.96 1.56 1.98
CA GLU A 104 -3.81 0.20 2.49
C GLU A 104 -4.60 0.02 3.79
N ALA A 105 -5.50 -0.96 3.79
CA ALA A 105 -6.38 -1.24 4.92
C ALA A 105 -5.59 -1.77 6.13
N GLY A 106 -4.59 -2.62 5.90
CA GLY A 106 -3.74 -3.15 6.96
C GLY A 106 -2.88 -2.07 7.62
N VAL A 107 -2.57 -2.25 8.91
CA VAL A 107 -1.48 -1.48 9.55
C VAL A 107 -0.16 -1.81 8.86
N ALA A 108 0.07 -3.09 8.54
CA ALA A 108 1.25 -3.53 7.81
C ALA A 108 0.90 -3.72 6.32
N PRO A 109 1.56 -3.00 5.40
CA PRO A 109 1.43 -3.25 3.96
C PRO A 109 2.09 -4.58 3.56
N GLY A 110 1.99 -4.95 2.28
CA GLY A 110 2.56 -6.17 1.70
C GLY A 110 1.52 -7.25 1.39
N GLY A 111 0.30 -7.12 1.92
CA GLY A 111 -0.79 -8.08 1.71
C GLY A 111 -0.36 -9.52 2.03
N GLY A 112 -0.67 -10.46 1.14
CA GLY A 112 -0.31 -11.87 1.29
C GLY A 112 1.17 -12.22 0.99
N ALA A 113 1.99 -11.26 0.58
CA ALA A 113 3.36 -11.52 0.10
C ALA A 113 4.42 -11.58 1.22
N TRP A 114 4.00 -11.86 2.46
CA TRP A 114 4.92 -12.09 3.59
C TRP A 114 5.37 -13.55 3.71
N LEU A 115 4.62 -14.47 3.11
CA LEU A 115 4.85 -15.91 3.16
C LEU A 115 4.66 -16.51 1.77
N GLY A 116 5.17 -17.73 1.58
CA GLY A 116 4.78 -18.63 0.50
C GLY A 116 3.50 -19.41 0.86
N GLY A 117 3.36 -20.61 0.31
CA GLY A 117 2.23 -21.48 0.61
C GLY A 117 2.29 -22.06 2.04
N GLN A 118 1.13 -22.22 2.68
CA GLN A 118 0.99 -22.95 3.94
C GLN A 118 1.94 -22.49 5.07
N LEU A 119 2.17 -21.18 5.16
CA LEU A 119 3.09 -20.55 6.13
C LEU A 119 4.58 -20.84 5.91
N PHE A 120 4.97 -21.47 4.81
CA PHE A 120 6.37 -21.57 4.40
C PHE A 120 6.89 -20.23 3.89
N SER A 121 8.21 -20.10 3.74
CA SER A 121 8.87 -18.82 3.47
C SER A 121 9.15 -18.53 2.00
N ALA A 122 9.57 -19.53 1.23
CA ALA A 122 10.09 -19.35 -0.12
C ALA A 122 9.06 -18.75 -1.07
N MET A 123 9.48 -17.80 -1.90
CA MET A 123 8.64 -17.15 -2.91
C MET A 123 9.11 -17.57 -4.29
N VAL A 124 8.27 -18.35 -4.97
CA VAL A 124 8.51 -18.83 -6.32
C VAL A 124 7.97 -17.82 -7.33
N MET A 125 8.76 -17.50 -8.35
CA MET A 125 8.36 -16.68 -9.49
C MET A 125 8.77 -17.36 -10.80
N ARG A 126 7.81 -17.65 -11.68
CA ARG A 126 8.08 -18.16 -13.03
C ARG A 126 8.70 -17.08 -13.91
N LYS A 127 9.59 -17.47 -14.81
CA LYS A 127 10.17 -16.55 -15.81
C LYS A 127 9.09 -16.07 -16.79
N PRO A 128 9.12 -14.80 -17.25
CA PRO A 128 10.21 -13.83 -17.10
C PRO A 128 10.05 -12.85 -15.91
N ALA A 129 9.39 -13.25 -14.80
CA ALA A 129 9.20 -12.35 -13.65
C ALA A 129 10.51 -12.05 -12.87
N ASP A 130 11.54 -12.86 -13.08
CA ASP A 130 12.91 -12.63 -12.62
C ASP A 130 13.49 -11.29 -13.11
N VAL A 131 13.08 -10.82 -14.30
CA VAL A 131 13.45 -9.49 -14.80
C VAL A 131 13.03 -8.37 -13.83
N PHE A 132 11.88 -8.52 -13.16
CA PHE A 132 11.45 -7.56 -12.16
C PHE A 132 12.25 -7.69 -10.86
N LEU A 133 12.66 -8.90 -10.47
CA LEU A 133 13.52 -9.11 -9.30
C LEU A 133 14.88 -8.45 -9.47
N ASP A 134 15.48 -8.56 -10.66
CA ASP A 134 16.72 -7.86 -11.02
C ASP A 134 16.54 -6.33 -10.91
N GLU A 135 15.45 -5.82 -11.46
CA GLU A 135 15.11 -4.39 -11.46
C GLU A 135 14.99 -3.82 -10.03
N VAL A 136 14.37 -4.54 -9.09
CA VAL A 136 14.23 -4.08 -7.69
C VAL A 136 15.42 -4.48 -6.80
N GLY A 137 16.34 -5.31 -7.30
CA GLY A 137 17.53 -5.78 -6.61
C GLY A 137 17.24 -6.85 -5.54
N VAL A 138 16.31 -7.76 -5.81
CA VAL A 138 15.97 -8.88 -4.92
C VAL A 138 16.71 -10.14 -5.38
N PRO A 139 17.67 -10.68 -4.62
CA PRO A 139 18.39 -11.88 -5.02
C PRO A 139 17.50 -13.12 -4.99
N TYR A 140 17.77 -14.05 -5.90
CA TYR A 140 17.06 -15.31 -6.05
C TYR A 140 17.99 -16.45 -6.47
N GLU A 141 17.50 -17.67 -6.32
CA GLU A 141 18.11 -18.90 -6.85
C GLU A 141 17.41 -19.27 -8.17
N ASP A 142 18.18 -19.53 -9.23
CA ASP A 142 17.63 -19.88 -10.55
C ASP A 142 17.46 -21.40 -10.68
N GLU A 143 16.24 -21.84 -10.98
CA GLU A 143 15.83 -23.25 -11.07
C GLU A 143 15.36 -23.61 -12.51
N GLY A 144 15.77 -22.84 -13.52
CA GLY A 144 15.40 -23.06 -14.92
C GLY A 144 14.22 -22.19 -15.34
N ASP A 145 13.01 -22.74 -15.42
CA ASP A 145 11.79 -22.01 -15.86
C ASP A 145 11.19 -21.10 -14.78
N PHE A 146 11.74 -21.16 -13.56
CA PHE A 146 11.35 -20.33 -12.43
C PHE A 146 12.56 -20.01 -11.56
N VAL A 147 12.38 -19.04 -10.68
CA VAL A 147 13.36 -18.61 -9.68
C VAL A 147 12.73 -18.60 -8.29
N VAL A 148 13.56 -18.67 -7.26
CA VAL A 148 13.13 -18.74 -5.87
C VAL A 148 13.80 -17.64 -5.07
N VAL A 149 13.01 -16.70 -4.55
CA VAL A 149 13.46 -15.76 -3.52
C VAL A 149 13.44 -16.48 -2.18
N LYS A 150 14.57 -16.43 -1.45
CA LYS A 150 14.77 -17.17 -0.18
C LYS A 150 13.64 -16.99 0.84
N HIS A 151 13.00 -15.82 0.85
CA HIS A 151 11.85 -15.53 1.68
C HIS A 151 10.97 -14.47 1.01
N ALA A 152 9.65 -14.68 0.95
CA ALA A 152 8.67 -13.73 0.45
C ALA A 152 8.83 -12.31 1.05
N ALA A 153 9.09 -12.24 2.36
CA ALA A 153 9.42 -10.99 3.07
C ALA A 153 10.59 -10.22 2.47
N LEU A 154 11.61 -10.88 1.90
CA LEU A 154 12.74 -10.20 1.27
C LEU A 154 12.29 -9.42 0.03
N PHE A 155 11.47 -10.03 -0.83
CA PHE A 155 10.88 -9.33 -1.97
C PHE A 155 10.03 -8.15 -1.49
N THR A 156 9.06 -8.42 -0.62
CA THR A 156 8.05 -7.44 -0.20
C THR A 156 8.67 -6.24 0.52
N SER A 157 9.57 -6.48 1.47
CA SER A 157 10.25 -5.38 2.20
C SER A 157 11.18 -4.58 1.30
N THR A 158 11.86 -5.21 0.33
CA THR A 158 12.74 -4.51 -0.62
C THR A 158 11.94 -3.60 -1.53
N VAL A 159 10.89 -4.12 -2.18
CA VAL A 159 10.02 -3.31 -3.06
C VAL A 159 9.39 -2.18 -2.27
N MET A 160 8.85 -2.46 -1.08
CA MET A 160 8.25 -1.44 -0.22
C MET A 160 9.25 -0.34 0.16
N SER A 161 10.49 -0.71 0.53
CA SER A 161 11.55 0.26 0.85
C SER A 161 11.86 1.16 -0.35
N ARG A 162 11.98 0.59 -1.56
CA ARG A 162 12.19 1.36 -2.80
C ARG A 162 11.03 2.29 -3.10
N VAL A 163 9.80 1.80 -2.98
CA VAL A 163 8.57 2.58 -3.23
C VAL A 163 8.47 3.78 -2.28
N LEU A 164 8.69 3.56 -0.99
CA LEU A 164 8.58 4.60 0.04
C LEU A 164 9.69 5.65 0.01
N GLN A 165 10.76 5.41 -0.77
CA GLN A 165 11.83 6.38 -0.99
C GLN A 165 11.52 7.38 -2.12
N PHE A 166 10.51 7.13 -2.95
CA PHE A 166 10.11 8.08 -3.98
C PHE A 166 9.45 9.32 -3.36
N PRO A 167 9.84 10.54 -3.76
CA PRO A 167 9.32 11.78 -3.17
C PRO A 167 7.84 12.05 -3.51
N ASN A 168 7.32 11.38 -4.53
CA ASN A 168 5.97 11.56 -5.08
C ASN A 168 5.01 10.41 -4.70
N VAL A 169 5.39 9.56 -3.75
CA VAL A 169 4.57 8.48 -3.23
C VAL A 169 4.20 8.74 -1.77
N LYS A 170 2.92 8.52 -1.43
CA LYS A 170 2.45 8.49 -0.06
C LYS A 170 1.71 7.19 0.23
N LEU A 171 2.11 6.50 1.30
CA LEU A 171 1.37 5.37 1.86
C LEU A 171 0.47 5.84 3.00
N PHE A 172 -0.84 5.63 2.84
CA PHE A 172 -1.86 5.72 3.88
C PHE A 172 -2.27 4.31 4.29
N ASN A 173 -1.47 3.70 5.16
CA ASN A 173 -1.81 2.44 5.81
C ASN A 173 -2.82 2.65 6.95
N ALA A 174 -3.43 1.57 7.44
CA ALA A 174 -4.57 1.59 8.37
C ALA A 174 -5.78 2.41 7.86
N THR A 175 -5.88 2.58 6.54
CA THR A 175 -6.91 3.36 5.86
C THR A 175 -7.60 2.49 4.82
N THR A 176 -8.91 2.33 4.93
CA THR A 176 -9.71 1.50 4.01
C THR A 176 -10.43 2.39 3.00
N VAL A 177 -10.53 1.90 1.75
CA VAL A 177 -11.47 2.44 0.77
C VAL A 177 -12.84 1.78 0.97
N GLU A 178 -13.87 2.58 1.21
CA GLU A 178 -15.24 2.12 1.51
C GLU A 178 -16.21 2.37 0.35
N ASP A 179 -15.86 3.29 -0.55
CA ASP A 179 -16.63 3.60 -1.75
C ASP A 179 -15.75 4.25 -2.84
N LEU A 180 -16.31 4.44 -4.03
CA LEU A 180 -15.69 5.11 -5.16
C LEU A 180 -16.35 6.46 -5.40
N ILE A 181 -15.54 7.49 -5.66
CA ILE A 181 -16.05 8.77 -6.16
C ILE A 181 -16.38 8.58 -7.64
N THR A 182 -17.58 8.96 -8.06
CA THR A 182 -18.04 8.75 -9.45
C THR A 182 -18.44 10.05 -10.13
N ARG A 183 -18.35 10.07 -11.46
CA ARG A 183 -18.82 11.13 -12.36
C ARG A 183 -19.57 10.51 -13.54
N LYS A 184 -20.38 11.30 -14.23
CA LYS A 184 -20.96 10.92 -15.51
C LYS A 184 -20.21 11.63 -16.62
N ASN A 185 -19.80 10.89 -17.64
CA ASN A 185 -19.30 11.46 -18.88
C ASN A 185 -20.45 12.02 -19.72
N GLU A 186 -20.13 12.76 -20.78
CA GLU A 186 -21.13 13.37 -21.68
C GLU A 186 -22.03 12.31 -22.35
N ASP A 187 -21.51 11.13 -22.63
CA ASP A 187 -22.23 9.99 -23.19
C ASP A 187 -23.09 9.22 -22.16
N GLY A 188 -23.11 9.70 -20.91
CA GLY A 188 -23.86 9.11 -19.80
C GLY A 188 -23.16 7.94 -19.10
N THR A 189 -21.97 7.52 -19.56
CA THR A 189 -21.19 6.46 -18.90
C THR A 189 -20.65 6.93 -17.55
N LEU A 190 -20.56 6.01 -16.58
CA LEU A 190 -19.98 6.29 -15.28
C LEU A 190 -18.45 6.21 -15.35
N ARG A 191 -17.80 7.20 -14.75
CA ARG A 191 -16.35 7.26 -14.57
C ARG A 191 -16.00 7.30 -13.09
N VAL A 192 -14.97 6.55 -12.70
CA VAL A 192 -14.37 6.65 -11.37
C VAL A 192 -13.43 7.86 -11.34
N ALA A 193 -13.51 8.65 -10.27
CA ALA A 193 -12.82 9.93 -10.13
C ALA A 193 -12.21 10.13 -8.73
N GLY A 194 -11.96 9.02 -8.02
CA GLY A 194 -11.37 9.02 -6.69
C GLY A 194 -11.93 7.92 -5.79
N VAL A 195 -11.58 8.00 -4.51
CA VAL A 195 -11.95 7.02 -3.49
C VAL A 195 -12.53 7.69 -2.25
N VAL A 196 -13.44 6.98 -1.59
CA VAL A 196 -13.99 7.32 -0.29
C VAL A 196 -13.25 6.49 0.75
N THR A 197 -12.67 7.13 1.75
CA THR A 197 -11.71 6.55 2.67
C THR A 197 -12.14 6.71 4.12
N ASN A 198 -11.73 5.78 4.98
CA ASN A 198 -11.85 5.93 6.42
C ASN A 198 -10.72 5.17 7.12
N TRP A 199 -10.60 5.35 8.42
CA TRP A 199 -9.77 4.45 9.22
C TRP A 199 -10.35 3.05 9.13
N THR A 200 -9.51 2.04 8.93
CA THR A 200 -9.97 0.66 8.78
C THR A 200 -10.77 0.16 9.99
N LEU A 201 -10.41 0.60 11.20
CA LEU A 201 -11.18 0.28 12.40
C LEU A 201 -12.58 0.91 12.39
N VAL A 202 -12.73 2.12 11.86
CA VAL A 202 -14.06 2.74 11.69
C VAL A 202 -14.87 1.91 10.70
N SER A 203 -14.27 1.52 9.56
CA SER A 203 -14.90 0.69 8.54
C SER A 203 -15.41 -0.67 9.03
N MET A 204 -14.70 -1.28 9.98
CA MET A 204 -15.09 -2.57 10.55
C MET A 204 -16.16 -2.46 11.65
N HIS A 205 -16.48 -1.24 12.09
CA HIS A 205 -17.28 -0.97 13.29
C HIS A 205 -18.39 0.07 13.04
N HIS A 206 -18.92 0.15 11.81
CA HIS A 206 -20.04 1.05 11.46
C HIS A 206 -21.31 0.80 12.29
N ASP A 207 -21.51 -0.43 12.78
CA ASP A 207 -22.67 -0.81 13.59
C ASP A 207 -22.45 -0.66 15.12
N ASP A 208 -21.20 -0.41 15.55
CA ASP A 208 -20.84 -0.41 16.97
C ASP A 208 -20.87 0.99 17.61
N GLN A 209 -21.04 2.04 16.80
CA GLN A 209 -21.03 3.44 17.22
C GLN A 209 -22.12 4.24 16.47
N SER A 210 -22.23 5.54 16.77
CA SER A 210 -22.96 6.45 15.87
C SER A 210 -22.27 6.53 14.51
N CYS A 211 -23.00 6.97 13.48
CA CYS A 211 -22.44 7.11 12.13
C CYS A 211 -21.16 7.96 12.13
N MET A 212 -20.11 7.44 11.49
CA MET A 212 -18.80 8.06 11.39
C MET A 212 -18.48 8.26 9.90
N ASP A 213 -18.84 9.43 9.38
CA ASP A 213 -18.71 9.73 7.96
C ASP A 213 -17.26 9.55 7.45
N PRO A 214 -17.09 9.10 6.19
CA PRO A 214 -15.78 8.93 5.59
C PRO A 214 -15.17 10.27 5.14
N ASN A 215 -13.90 10.22 4.75
CA ASN A 215 -13.19 11.28 4.04
C ASN A 215 -12.99 10.92 2.55
N THR A 216 -12.42 11.80 1.74
CA THR A 216 -12.33 11.60 0.28
C THR A 216 -10.95 11.93 -0.28
N ILE A 217 -10.54 11.19 -1.31
CA ILE A 217 -9.40 11.52 -2.16
C ILE A 217 -9.87 11.55 -3.61
N ASN A 218 -9.80 12.71 -4.23
CA ASN A 218 -10.04 12.90 -5.66
C ASN A 218 -8.84 12.39 -6.46
N ALA A 219 -9.10 11.63 -7.53
CA ALA A 219 -8.07 11.22 -8.46
C ALA A 219 -8.65 10.90 -9.84
N PRO A 220 -8.03 11.36 -10.93
CA PRO A 220 -8.49 11.03 -12.29
C PRO A 220 -8.37 9.53 -12.59
N LEU A 221 -7.46 8.82 -11.90
CA LEU A 221 -7.23 7.39 -12.09
C LEU A 221 -7.07 6.66 -10.76
N VAL A 222 -7.83 5.58 -10.61
CA VAL A 222 -7.74 4.62 -9.51
C VAL A 222 -7.23 3.28 -10.06
N ILE A 223 -6.29 2.66 -9.36
CA ILE A 223 -5.79 1.32 -9.65
C ILE A 223 -6.10 0.41 -8.47
N SER A 224 -6.97 -0.57 -8.65
CA SER A 224 -7.38 -1.49 -7.61
C SER A 224 -6.62 -2.81 -7.68
N THR A 225 -5.95 -3.13 -6.58
CA THR A 225 -5.14 -4.35 -6.40
C THR A 225 -5.42 -4.99 -5.04
N THR A 226 -6.68 -5.04 -4.63
CA THR A 226 -7.13 -5.46 -3.28
C THR A 226 -7.12 -6.98 -3.05
N GLY A 227 -6.61 -7.75 -4.01
CA GLY A 227 -6.62 -9.21 -3.96
C GLY A 227 -8.02 -9.79 -4.12
N HIS A 228 -8.19 -11.06 -3.74
CA HIS A 228 -9.44 -11.81 -3.95
C HIS A 228 -10.14 -12.23 -2.64
N ASP A 229 -9.42 -12.25 -1.53
CA ASP A 229 -9.88 -12.83 -0.26
C ASP A 229 -9.86 -11.81 0.88
N GLY A 230 -10.43 -12.18 2.02
CA GLY A 230 -10.49 -11.36 3.22
C GLY A 230 -11.63 -10.33 3.22
N PRO A 231 -11.80 -9.60 4.33
CA PRO A 231 -12.94 -8.69 4.53
C PRO A 231 -12.98 -7.53 3.51
N PHE A 232 -11.83 -7.17 2.92
CA PHE A 232 -11.69 -6.09 1.94
C PHE A 232 -11.28 -6.57 0.54
N GLY A 233 -11.21 -7.89 0.33
CA GLY A 233 -10.76 -8.45 -0.94
C GLY A 233 -11.73 -8.16 -2.08
N ALA A 234 -11.19 -7.87 -3.25
CA ALA A 234 -11.93 -7.57 -4.47
C ALA A 234 -12.94 -6.43 -4.32
N PHE A 235 -12.58 -5.41 -3.53
CA PHE A 235 -13.49 -4.34 -3.13
C PHE A 235 -14.06 -3.58 -4.33
N CYS A 236 -13.21 -3.03 -5.20
CA CYS A 236 -13.67 -2.13 -6.26
C CYS A 236 -14.55 -2.87 -7.26
N VAL A 237 -14.21 -4.13 -7.56
CA VAL A 237 -14.97 -4.94 -8.52
C VAL A 237 -16.31 -5.40 -7.97
N LYS A 238 -16.39 -5.74 -6.67
CA LYS A 238 -17.67 -5.96 -5.97
C LYS A 238 -18.48 -4.67 -5.95
N ARG A 239 -17.83 -3.51 -5.77
CA ARG A 239 -18.50 -2.21 -5.78
C ARG A 239 -19.11 -1.89 -7.14
N LEU A 240 -18.44 -2.19 -8.25
CA LEU A 240 -18.99 -2.03 -9.61
C LEU A 240 -20.28 -2.83 -9.82
N VAL A 241 -20.38 -4.06 -9.30
CA VAL A 241 -21.63 -4.85 -9.33
C VAL A 241 -22.74 -4.13 -8.58
N SER A 242 -22.47 -3.69 -7.34
CA SER A 242 -23.48 -3.01 -6.51
C SER A 242 -23.95 -1.66 -7.11
N MET A 243 -23.07 -0.99 -7.85
CA MET A 243 -23.38 0.23 -8.60
C MET A 243 -24.02 -0.04 -9.99
N LYS A 244 -24.28 -1.31 -10.32
CA LYS A 244 -24.86 -1.76 -11.61
C LYS A 244 -24.05 -1.33 -12.83
N GLN A 245 -22.72 -1.26 -12.69
CA GLN A 245 -21.80 -0.96 -13.79
C GLN A 245 -21.30 -2.22 -14.49
N ILE A 246 -21.32 -3.35 -13.78
CA ILE A 246 -21.17 -4.70 -14.34
C ILE A 246 -22.31 -5.57 -13.80
N GLU A 247 -22.78 -6.53 -14.60
CA GLU A 247 -23.93 -7.36 -14.26
C GLU A 247 -23.66 -8.24 -13.03
N GLN A 248 -22.51 -8.90 -13.03
CA GLN A 248 -22.08 -9.82 -11.98
C GLN A 248 -20.56 -10.01 -12.06
N LEU A 249 -19.98 -10.59 -11.00
CA LEU A 249 -18.60 -11.07 -11.02
C LEU A 249 -18.49 -12.34 -11.87
N GLY A 250 -17.36 -12.50 -12.56
CA GLY A 250 -17.00 -13.78 -13.18
C GLY A 250 -16.74 -14.87 -12.14
N GLY A 251 -16.18 -14.47 -10.99
CA GLY A 251 -15.90 -15.34 -9.84
C GLY A 251 -14.63 -16.16 -10.03
N MET A 252 -13.65 -16.00 -9.13
CA MET A 252 -12.38 -16.74 -9.18
C MET A 252 -12.61 -18.26 -9.28
N ARG A 253 -11.90 -18.92 -10.19
CA ARG A 253 -12.02 -20.37 -10.47
C ARG A 253 -11.02 -21.22 -9.68
N GLY A 254 -11.03 -22.52 -9.96
CA GLY A 254 -10.08 -23.48 -9.39
C GLY A 254 -8.62 -23.13 -9.69
N LEU A 255 -7.70 -23.82 -9.01
CA LEU A 255 -6.27 -23.59 -9.16
C LEU A 255 -5.72 -24.23 -10.43
N ASP A 256 -5.17 -23.41 -11.32
CA ASP A 256 -4.39 -23.81 -12.50
C ASP A 256 -3.33 -22.74 -12.75
N MET A 257 -2.08 -23.01 -12.34
CA MET A 257 -0.98 -22.02 -12.41
C MET A 257 -0.65 -21.59 -13.84
N GLN A 258 -0.73 -22.51 -14.81
CA GLN A 258 -0.34 -22.21 -16.19
C GLN A 258 -1.35 -21.26 -16.83
N ALA A 259 -2.65 -21.55 -16.68
CA ALA A 259 -3.70 -20.69 -17.21
C ALA A 259 -3.84 -19.38 -16.41
N ALA A 260 -3.74 -19.45 -15.07
CA ALA A 260 -3.99 -18.31 -14.20
C ALA A 260 -2.99 -17.16 -14.39
N GLU A 261 -1.69 -17.45 -14.36
CA GLU A 261 -0.69 -16.39 -14.36
C GLU A 261 -0.72 -15.58 -15.66
N ASP A 262 -0.83 -16.28 -16.80
CA ASP A 262 -0.97 -15.65 -18.11
C ASP A 262 -2.26 -14.82 -18.21
N ALA A 263 -3.39 -15.36 -17.77
CA ALA A 263 -4.67 -14.67 -17.83
C ALA A 263 -4.65 -13.37 -17.01
N ILE A 264 -4.07 -13.40 -15.81
CA ILE A 264 -4.02 -12.24 -14.91
C ILE A 264 -3.12 -11.14 -15.48
N VAL A 265 -1.93 -11.50 -15.97
CA VAL A 265 -1.01 -10.50 -16.55
C VAL A 265 -1.63 -9.89 -17.82
N LYS A 266 -2.09 -10.72 -18.77
CA LYS A 266 -2.64 -10.25 -20.05
C LYS A 266 -3.97 -9.51 -19.89
N GLY A 267 -4.75 -9.85 -18.86
CA GLY A 267 -6.04 -9.24 -18.60
C GLY A 267 -5.96 -7.91 -17.84
N THR A 268 -4.84 -7.56 -17.21
CA THR A 268 -4.74 -6.33 -16.42
C THR A 268 -4.98 -5.10 -17.30
N ARG A 269 -6.01 -4.31 -16.96
CA ARG A 269 -6.54 -3.23 -17.81
C ARG A 269 -7.46 -2.27 -17.06
N GLU A 270 -7.86 -1.19 -17.74
CA GLU A 270 -8.98 -0.35 -17.34
C GLU A 270 -10.32 -1.10 -17.52
N ILE A 271 -11.04 -1.33 -16.42
CA ILE A 271 -12.32 -2.06 -16.42
C ILE A 271 -13.51 -1.14 -16.71
N VAL A 272 -13.50 0.05 -16.10
CA VAL A 272 -14.41 1.16 -16.42
C VAL A 272 -13.56 2.43 -16.46
N PRO A 273 -14.02 3.50 -17.14
CA PRO A 273 -13.26 4.76 -17.19
C PRO A 273 -12.80 5.21 -15.80
N GLY A 274 -11.51 5.42 -15.63
CA GLY A 274 -10.87 5.84 -14.38
C GLY A 274 -10.56 4.72 -13.37
N LEU A 275 -10.82 3.45 -13.68
CA LEU A 275 -10.52 2.31 -12.80
C LEU A 275 -9.78 1.18 -13.52
N ILE A 276 -8.49 1.06 -13.23
CA ILE A 276 -7.66 -0.09 -13.61
C ILE A 276 -7.74 -1.16 -12.53
N VAL A 277 -7.82 -2.43 -12.93
CA VAL A 277 -7.78 -3.57 -12.01
C VAL A 277 -6.66 -4.52 -12.40
N GLY A 278 -5.88 -4.93 -11.41
CA GLY A 278 -4.79 -5.89 -11.57
C GLY A 278 -4.68 -6.86 -10.39
N GLY A 279 -3.71 -7.77 -10.49
CA GLY A 279 -3.46 -8.82 -9.52
C GLY A 279 -4.66 -9.77 -9.39
N MET A 280 -4.79 -10.41 -8.23
CA MET A 280 -5.86 -11.38 -8.02
C MET A 280 -7.27 -10.78 -7.95
N GLU A 281 -7.42 -9.47 -7.76
CA GLU A 281 -8.75 -8.83 -7.84
C GLU A 281 -9.36 -9.00 -9.24
N LEU A 282 -8.52 -8.96 -10.29
CA LEU A 282 -8.95 -9.16 -11.66
C LEU A 282 -9.56 -10.54 -11.90
N SER A 283 -9.10 -11.57 -11.16
CA SER A 283 -9.65 -12.93 -11.29
C SER A 283 -11.13 -13.02 -10.93
N GLU A 284 -11.61 -12.13 -10.04
CA GLU A 284 -13.02 -12.08 -9.65
C GLU A 284 -13.88 -11.43 -10.73
N VAL A 285 -13.33 -10.47 -11.48
CA VAL A 285 -14.04 -9.84 -12.61
C VAL A 285 -14.13 -10.80 -13.78
N ASP A 286 -12.98 -11.34 -14.21
CA ASP A 286 -12.88 -12.12 -15.44
C ASP A 286 -13.25 -13.60 -15.26
N GLY A 287 -13.33 -14.06 -14.00
CA GLY A 287 -13.54 -15.46 -13.69
C GLY A 287 -12.35 -16.33 -14.10
N ALA A 288 -11.13 -15.85 -13.82
CA ALA A 288 -9.89 -16.55 -14.11
C ALA A 288 -9.55 -17.60 -13.02
N ASN A 289 -8.70 -18.57 -13.37
CA ASN A 289 -8.11 -19.49 -12.40
C ASN A 289 -7.21 -18.75 -11.39
N ARG A 290 -7.02 -19.35 -10.22
CA ARG A 290 -6.02 -18.89 -9.24
C ARG A 290 -4.70 -19.64 -9.42
N MET A 291 -3.58 -19.00 -9.06
CA MET A 291 -2.25 -19.64 -9.14
C MET A 291 -1.73 -20.21 -7.81
N GLY A 292 -2.31 -19.84 -6.67
CA GLY A 292 -1.81 -20.30 -5.36
C GLY A 292 -0.42 -19.73 -5.05
N PRO A 293 0.55 -20.53 -4.57
CA PRO A 293 1.81 -20.02 -4.01
C PRO A 293 2.91 -19.72 -5.05
N THR A 294 2.56 -19.04 -6.15
CA THR A 294 3.52 -18.47 -7.13
C THR A 294 3.16 -17.00 -7.39
N PHE A 295 4.18 -16.16 -7.55
CA PHE A 295 4.04 -14.70 -7.44
C PHE A 295 4.42 -13.93 -8.70
N GLY A 296 4.85 -14.62 -9.77
CA GLY A 296 5.31 -13.99 -11.01
C GLY A 296 4.23 -13.13 -11.65
N ALA A 297 3.00 -13.64 -11.71
CA ALA A 297 1.86 -12.88 -12.21
C ALA A 297 1.54 -11.62 -11.39
N MET A 298 1.78 -11.60 -10.08
CA MET A 298 1.49 -10.41 -9.28
C MET A 298 2.46 -9.28 -9.59
N ALA A 299 3.75 -9.59 -9.74
CA ALA A 299 4.77 -8.62 -10.14
C ALA A 299 4.46 -8.07 -11.55
N LEU A 300 4.30 -8.95 -12.53
CA LEU A 300 4.10 -8.54 -13.92
C LEU A 300 2.72 -7.95 -14.21
N SER A 301 1.68 -8.34 -13.47
CA SER A 301 0.39 -7.63 -13.50
C SER A 301 0.54 -6.22 -12.96
N GLY A 302 1.35 -5.99 -11.92
CA GLY A 302 1.62 -4.63 -11.45
C GLY A 302 2.37 -3.79 -12.48
N VAL A 303 3.36 -4.39 -13.18
CA VAL A 303 4.03 -3.75 -14.33
C VAL A 303 3.03 -3.39 -15.42
N LYS A 304 2.12 -4.30 -15.77
CA LYS A 304 1.07 -4.05 -16.76
C LYS A 304 0.08 -2.96 -16.31
N ALA A 305 -0.35 -2.96 -15.05
CA ALA A 305 -1.21 -1.92 -14.51
C ALA A 305 -0.56 -0.53 -14.59
N ALA A 306 0.77 -0.46 -14.37
CA ALA A 306 1.53 0.76 -14.57
C ALA A 306 1.57 1.19 -16.05
N GLU A 307 1.80 0.25 -16.98
CA GLU A 307 1.75 0.53 -18.42
C GLU A 307 0.37 1.09 -18.85
N GLU A 308 -0.72 0.46 -18.42
CA GLU A 308 -2.08 0.90 -18.69
C GLU A 308 -2.32 2.32 -18.14
N ALA A 309 -1.88 2.58 -16.91
CA ALA A 309 -2.00 3.89 -16.30
C ALA A 309 -1.21 4.96 -17.06
N LEU A 310 0.03 4.66 -17.48
CA LEU A 310 0.84 5.57 -18.29
C LEU A 310 0.18 5.91 -19.63
N ALA A 311 -0.52 4.95 -20.23
CA ALA A 311 -1.20 5.15 -21.51
C ALA A 311 -2.40 6.10 -21.42
N ILE A 312 -3.08 6.16 -20.27
CA ILE A 312 -4.37 6.87 -20.16
C ILE A 312 -4.38 8.05 -19.17
N ILE A 313 -3.37 8.19 -18.29
CA ILE A 313 -3.40 9.15 -17.18
C ILE A 313 -3.63 10.60 -17.63
N ASP A 314 -2.98 11.05 -18.72
CA ASP A 314 -3.11 12.43 -19.17
C ASP A 314 -4.51 12.71 -19.76
N ALA A 315 -5.13 11.72 -20.40
CA ALA A 315 -6.52 11.81 -20.86
C ALA A 315 -7.48 11.88 -19.67
N ARG A 316 -7.31 11.01 -18.67
CA ARG A 316 -8.14 11.00 -17.46
C ARG A 316 -7.99 12.28 -16.64
N LYS A 317 -6.78 12.86 -16.58
CA LYS A 317 -6.53 14.18 -15.96
C LYS A 317 -7.39 15.26 -16.61
N LYS A 318 -7.35 15.35 -17.94
CA LYS A 318 -8.13 16.32 -18.70
C LYS A 318 -9.64 16.16 -18.50
N GLU A 319 -10.14 14.92 -18.43
CA GLU A 319 -11.55 14.63 -18.13
C GLU A 319 -11.97 14.98 -16.70
N ASN A 320 -11.01 15.13 -15.78
CA ASN A 320 -11.23 15.39 -14.37
C ASN A 320 -10.98 16.84 -13.96
N GLU A 321 -10.48 17.67 -14.88
CA GLU A 321 -10.47 19.13 -14.75
C GLU A 321 -11.93 19.61 -14.77
N LEU A 322 -12.40 20.19 -13.66
CA LEU A 322 -13.73 20.76 -13.51
C LEU A 322 -13.88 22.07 -14.30
#